data_AF-A0AAU9WE70-F1
#
_entry.id   AF-A0AAU9WE70-F1
#
_cell.length_a   1.000
_cell.length_b   1.000
_cell.length_c   1.000
_cell.angle_alpha   90.00
_cell.angle_beta   90.00
_cell.angle_gamma   90.00
#
_symmetry.space_group_name_H-M   'P 1'
#
loop_
_entity.id
_entity.type
_entity.pdbx_description
1 polymer ?
#
loop_
_entity_poly.entity_id
_entity_poly.type
_entity_poly.pdbx_seq_one_letter_code
_entity_poly.pdbx_strand_id
1 'polypeptide(L)'
;MAPFRWPSLKNDIALAKEVASRKPQTHQEWDELATILREVFSSDSNRVELKGRGCRERLTRLIEKNEQYDKKSLKKSGTEEEYSELSLLLQDISTYRRDMEEYKAKTAKDKEQKKKKEREDKKMGEEIGKKAMEGLVSKRKREESSTDDDECTSNDDDYDSESTSTSGSGFKRGEYSYHDTGCPAIWLLNI
;
A
#
# COMPACT_ATOMS: atom_id res chain seq x y z
N MET A 1 -35.69 -16.53 22.09
CA MET A 1 -35.69 -15.73 20.84
C MET A 1 -35.44 -16.66 19.67
N ALA A 2 -36.28 -16.63 18.63
CA ALA A 2 -36.04 -17.42 17.42
C ALA A 2 -34.79 -16.89 16.70
N PRO A 3 -33.92 -17.76 16.16
CA PRO A 3 -32.76 -17.31 15.39
C PRO A 3 -33.20 -16.57 14.14
N PHE A 4 -32.56 -15.43 13.86
CA PHE A 4 -32.82 -14.65 12.66
C PHE A 4 -32.69 -15.54 11.41
N ARG A 5 -33.77 -15.60 10.64
CA ARG A 5 -33.84 -16.31 9.36
C ARG A 5 -33.74 -15.27 8.26
N TRP A 6 -32.74 -15.41 7.40
CA TRP A 6 -32.59 -14.53 6.26
C TRP A 6 -33.85 -14.60 5.37
N PRO A 7 -34.49 -13.47 5.03
CA PRO A 7 -35.93 -13.50 4.73
C PRO A 7 -36.28 -13.98 3.32
N SER A 8 -35.43 -13.73 2.31
CA SER A 8 -35.67 -14.17 0.93
C SER A 8 -34.45 -14.01 0.02
N LEU A 9 -34.51 -14.58 -1.20
CA LEU A 9 -33.53 -14.34 -2.27
C LEU A 9 -33.40 -12.84 -2.63
N LYS A 10 -34.50 -12.09 -2.59
CA LYS A 10 -34.48 -10.64 -2.87
C LYS A 10 -33.59 -9.89 -1.87
N ASN A 11 -33.57 -10.36 -0.62
CA ASN A 11 -32.73 -9.79 0.42
C ASN A 11 -31.25 -10.14 0.21
N ASP A 12 -30.96 -11.34 -0.31
CA ASP A 12 -29.60 -11.73 -0.71
C ASP A 12 -29.09 -10.89 -1.89
N ILE A 13 -29.95 -10.60 -2.88
CA ILE A 13 -29.64 -9.70 -3.99
C ILE A 13 -29.37 -8.28 -3.47
N ALA A 14 -30.23 -7.75 -2.60
CA ALA A 14 -30.03 -6.43 -2.00
C ALA A 14 -28.72 -6.35 -1.21
N LEU A 15 -28.40 -7.39 -0.41
CA LEU A 15 -27.11 -7.49 0.26
C LEU A 15 -25.94 -7.46 -0.74
N ALA A 16 -26.01 -8.27 -1.80
CA ALA A 16 -24.95 -8.33 -2.80
C ALA A 16 -24.78 -6.99 -3.53
N LYS A 17 -25.86 -6.30 -3.88
CA LYS A 17 -25.82 -4.97 -4.51
C LYS A 17 -25.17 -3.91 -3.63
N GLU A 18 -25.56 -3.85 -2.36
CA GLU A 18 -24.97 -2.89 -1.42
C GLU A 18 -23.49 -3.18 -1.17
N VAL A 19 -23.12 -4.46 -1.06
CA VAL A 19 -21.70 -4.86 -0.91
C VAL A 19 -20.90 -4.53 -2.16
N ALA A 20 -21.43 -4.81 -3.35
CA ALA A 20 -20.76 -4.51 -4.61
C ALA A 20 -20.54 -3.01 -4.80
N SER A 21 -21.49 -2.19 -4.34
CA SER A 21 -21.43 -0.73 -4.45
C SER A 21 -20.47 -0.11 -3.43
N ARG A 22 -20.57 -0.51 -2.16
CA ARG A 22 -19.82 0.10 -1.04
C ARG A 22 -18.47 -0.55 -0.76
N LYS A 23 -18.31 -1.82 -1.15
CA LYS A 23 -17.08 -2.61 -0.99
C LYS A 23 -16.50 -2.56 0.43
N PRO A 24 -17.30 -2.93 1.45
CA PRO A 24 -16.92 -2.79 2.85
C PRO A 24 -15.66 -3.61 3.21
N GLN A 25 -14.67 -2.97 3.81
CA GLN A 25 -13.43 -3.56 4.29
C GLN A 25 -13.34 -3.60 5.82
N THR A 26 -13.92 -2.62 6.51
CA THR A 26 -13.82 -2.48 7.96
C THR A 26 -15.10 -2.91 8.67
N HIS A 27 -15.00 -3.25 9.96
CA HIS A 27 -16.16 -3.66 10.76
C HIS A 27 -17.23 -2.56 10.83
N GLN A 28 -16.82 -1.29 10.85
CA GLN A 28 -17.73 -0.13 10.88
C GLN A 28 -18.54 -0.03 9.59
N GLU A 29 -17.90 -0.17 8.42
CA GLU A 29 -18.59 -0.16 7.12
C GLU A 29 -19.61 -1.29 7.01
N TRP A 30 -19.33 -2.46 7.61
CA TRP A 30 -20.31 -3.55 7.69
C TRP A 30 -21.51 -3.22 8.58
N ASP A 31 -21.32 -2.49 9.68
CA ASP A 31 -22.41 -2.07 10.57
C ASP A 31 -23.25 -0.94 9.96
N GLU A 32 -22.62 -0.03 9.21
CA GLU A 32 -23.34 0.97 8.39
C GLU A 32 -24.20 0.30 7.32
N LEU A 33 -23.62 -0.65 6.57
CA LEU A 33 -24.34 -1.44 5.59
C LEU A 33 -25.50 -2.19 6.22
N ALA A 34 -25.30 -2.77 7.41
CA ALA A 34 -26.37 -3.43 8.14
C ALA A 34 -27.50 -2.45 8.51
N THR A 35 -27.18 -1.20 8.85
CA THR A 35 -28.18 -0.17 9.16
C THR A 35 -29.06 0.13 7.95
N ILE A 36 -28.46 0.27 6.77
CA ILE A 36 -29.18 0.49 5.51
C ILE A 36 -30.05 -0.72 5.17
N LEU A 37 -29.49 -1.93 5.25
CA LEU A 37 -30.26 -3.14 4.96
C LEU A 37 -31.40 -3.37 5.96
N ARG A 38 -31.31 -2.88 7.20
CA ARG A 38 -32.44 -2.92 8.13
C ARG A 38 -33.61 -2.09 7.60
N GLU A 39 -33.37 -0.92 7.03
CA GLU A 39 -34.42 -0.10 6.44
C GLU A 39 -35.04 -0.80 5.23
N VAL A 40 -34.21 -1.39 4.37
CA VAL A 40 -34.66 -2.12 3.17
C VAL A 40 -35.45 -3.39 3.51
N PHE A 41 -35.09 -4.09 4.59
CA PHE A 41 -35.76 -5.36 4.97
C PHE A 41 -36.89 -5.18 5.96
N SER A 42 -36.98 -4.03 6.62
CA SER A 42 -38.09 -3.76 7.52
C SER A 42 -39.33 -3.49 6.69
N SER A 43 -40.42 -4.13 7.07
CA SER A 43 -41.76 -3.82 6.59
C SER A 43 -42.58 -3.26 7.76
N ASP A 44 -43.70 -2.60 7.46
CA ASP A 44 -44.60 -2.02 8.47
C ASP A 44 -45.05 -3.03 9.54
N SER A 45 -44.96 -4.33 9.25
CA SER A 45 -45.33 -5.42 10.17
C SER A 45 -44.16 -6.13 10.85
N ASN A 46 -42.91 -5.95 10.40
CA ASN A 46 -41.75 -6.68 10.93
C ASN A 46 -40.48 -5.84 10.89
N ARG A 47 -40.02 -5.43 12.08
CA ARG A 47 -38.73 -4.77 12.24
C ARG A 47 -37.61 -5.80 12.30
N VAL A 48 -36.65 -5.70 11.38
CA VAL A 48 -35.54 -6.64 11.30
C VAL A 48 -34.31 -6.08 12.02
N GLU A 49 -33.72 -6.87 12.92
CA GLU A 49 -32.42 -6.57 13.53
C GLU A 49 -31.29 -7.26 12.75
N LEU A 50 -30.46 -6.48 12.06
CA LEU A 50 -29.25 -6.98 11.36
C LEU A 50 -27.98 -6.44 11.99
N LYS A 51 -26.97 -7.27 12.20
CA LYS A 51 -25.62 -6.81 12.58
C LYS A 51 -24.67 -6.92 11.39
N GLY A 52 -23.66 -6.06 11.28
CA GLY A 52 -22.69 -6.11 10.19
C GLY A 52 -22.00 -7.47 10.08
N ARG A 53 -21.70 -8.09 11.22
CA ARG A 53 -21.22 -9.48 11.29
C ARG A 53 -22.14 -10.48 10.56
N GLY A 54 -23.45 -10.37 10.75
CA GLY A 54 -24.44 -11.25 10.11
C GLY A 54 -24.50 -11.05 8.60
N CYS A 55 -24.38 -9.81 8.12
CA CYS A 55 -24.28 -9.49 6.69
C CYS A 55 -23.03 -10.10 6.06
N ARG A 56 -21.87 -9.94 6.73
CA ARG A 56 -20.60 -10.51 6.28
C ARG A 56 -20.64 -12.04 6.24
N GLU A 57 -21.08 -12.68 7.31
CA GLU A 57 -21.20 -14.15 7.37
C GLU A 57 -22.16 -14.68 6.32
N ARG A 58 -23.29 -13.99 6.08
CA ARG A 58 -24.23 -14.36 5.02
C ARG A 58 -23.60 -14.27 3.64
N LEU A 59 -22.92 -13.17 3.33
CA LEU A 59 -22.24 -12.99 2.05
C LEU A 59 -21.19 -14.09 1.82
N THR A 60 -20.35 -14.38 2.83
CA THR A 60 -19.35 -15.45 2.72
C THR A 60 -20.00 -16.79 2.34
N ARG A 61 -21.10 -17.16 3.01
CA ARG A 61 -21.83 -18.40 2.69
C ARG A 61 -22.44 -18.39 1.30
N LEU A 62 -22.91 -17.23 0.82
CA LEU A 62 -23.45 -17.09 -0.53
C LEU A 62 -22.37 -17.32 -1.59
N ILE A 63 -21.18 -16.71 -1.42
CA ILE A 63 -20.03 -16.90 -2.31
C ILE A 63 -19.62 -18.39 -2.33
N GLU A 64 -19.43 -19.00 -1.16
CA GLU A 64 -19.06 -20.42 -1.06
C GLU A 64 -20.08 -21.35 -1.74
N LYS A 65 -21.38 -21.07 -1.55
CA LYS A 65 -22.45 -21.85 -2.19
C LYS A 65 -22.44 -21.66 -3.71
N ASN A 66 -22.17 -20.46 -4.20
CA ASN A 66 -22.10 -20.16 -5.63
C ASN A 66 -20.95 -20.95 -6.29
N GLU A 67 -19.75 -20.90 -5.70
CA GLU A 67 -18.60 -21.66 -6.19
C GLU A 67 -18.86 -23.17 -6.23
N GLN A 68 -19.60 -23.70 -5.24
CA GLN A 68 -19.99 -25.12 -5.23
C GLN A 68 -21.01 -25.44 -6.33
N TYR A 69 -21.90 -24.52 -6.64
CA TYR A 69 -22.84 -24.66 -7.75
C TYR A 69 -22.09 -24.67 -9.09
N ASP A 70 -21.18 -23.71 -9.30
CA ASP A 70 -20.35 -23.65 -10.51
C ASP A 70 -19.54 -24.95 -10.68
N LYS A 71 -18.88 -25.44 -9.61
CA LYS A 71 -18.13 -26.72 -9.63
C LYS A 71 -18.99 -27.95 -9.92
N LYS A 72 -20.28 -27.92 -9.54
CA LYS A 72 -21.22 -29.02 -9.81
C LYS A 72 -21.78 -28.93 -11.22
N SER A 73 -22.10 -27.73 -11.69
CA SER A 73 -22.56 -27.44 -13.05
C SER A 73 -21.51 -27.84 -14.08
N LEU A 74 -20.25 -27.40 -13.89
CA LEU A 74 -19.11 -27.76 -14.77
C LEU A 74 -18.90 -29.27 -14.93
N LYS A 75 -19.29 -30.05 -13.92
CA LYS A 75 -19.17 -31.52 -13.93
C LYS A 75 -20.37 -32.21 -14.57
N LYS A 76 -21.48 -31.50 -14.79
CA LYS A 76 -22.80 -32.07 -15.10
C LYS A 76 -23.38 -31.61 -16.45
N SER A 77 -23.01 -30.43 -16.95
CA SER A 77 -23.51 -29.88 -18.23
C SER A 77 -22.36 -29.31 -19.07
N GLY A 78 -22.42 -29.57 -20.38
CA GLY A 78 -21.59 -28.93 -21.41
C GLY A 78 -22.35 -27.82 -22.15
N THR A 79 -23.31 -27.18 -21.49
CA THR A 79 -24.23 -26.19 -22.07
C THR A 79 -24.26 -24.93 -21.23
N GLU A 80 -24.36 -23.77 -21.90
CA GLU A 80 -24.37 -22.42 -21.33
C GLU A 80 -25.51 -22.25 -20.32
N GLU A 81 -25.19 -21.96 -19.06
CA GLU A 81 -26.19 -21.68 -18.01
C GLU A 81 -26.36 -20.17 -17.86
N GLU A 82 -27.62 -19.72 -17.85
CA GLU A 82 -27.96 -18.33 -17.54
C GLU A 82 -27.62 -18.03 -16.07
N TYR A 83 -26.59 -17.23 -15.86
CA TYR A 83 -26.21 -16.78 -14.53
C TYR A 83 -27.29 -15.83 -13.97
N SER A 84 -27.88 -16.21 -12.84
CA SER A 84 -28.76 -15.30 -12.09
C SER A 84 -28.01 -14.03 -11.67
N GLU A 85 -28.71 -12.90 -11.54
CA GLU A 85 -28.14 -11.62 -11.09
C GLU A 85 -27.30 -11.76 -9.81
N LEU A 86 -27.78 -12.57 -8.85
CA LEU A 86 -27.06 -12.85 -7.62
C LEU A 86 -25.71 -13.53 -7.90
N SER A 87 -25.65 -14.49 -8.82
CA SER A 87 -24.42 -15.20 -9.16
C SER A 87 -23.37 -14.25 -9.77
N LEU A 88 -23.79 -13.40 -10.71
CA LEU A 88 -22.93 -12.38 -11.32
C LEU A 88 -22.37 -11.43 -10.25
N LEU A 89 -23.22 -10.89 -9.37
CA LEU A 89 -22.78 -10.01 -8.29
C LEU A 89 -21.80 -10.70 -7.34
N LEU A 90 -22.03 -11.96 -6.99
CA LEU A 90 -21.12 -12.71 -6.12
C LEU A 90 -19.78 -12.97 -6.81
N GLN A 91 -19.78 -13.25 -8.11
CA GLN A 91 -18.56 -13.41 -8.90
C GLN A 91 -17.75 -12.11 -8.95
N ASP A 92 -18.39 -10.98 -9.23
CA ASP A 92 -17.75 -9.66 -9.26
C ASP A 92 -17.16 -9.29 -7.89
N ILE A 93 -17.92 -9.49 -6.82
CA ILE A 93 -17.45 -9.26 -5.45
C ILE A 93 -16.23 -10.15 -5.15
N SER A 94 -16.28 -11.43 -5.53
CA SER A 94 -15.18 -12.37 -5.28
C SER A 94 -13.91 -11.97 -6.02
N THR A 95 -14.04 -11.52 -7.27
CA THR A 95 -12.93 -11.10 -8.13
C THR A 95 -12.31 -9.83 -7.57
N TYR A 96 -13.14 -8.83 -7.25
CA TYR A 96 -12.66 -7.59 -6.62
C TYR A 96 -11.89 -7.84 -5.31
N ARG A 97 -12.36 -8.77 -4.47
CA ARG A 97 -11.66 -9.12 -3.21
C ARG A 97 -10.28 -9.71 -3.47
N ARG A 98 -10.17 -10.61 -4.46
CA ARG A 98 -8.89 -11.22 -4.87
C ARG A 98 -7.93 -10.15 -5.40
N ASP A 99 -8.38 -9.31 -6.32
CA ASP A 99 -7.55 -8.26 -6.92
C ASP A 99 -7.03 -7.26 -5.88
N MET A 100 -7.87 -6.89 -4.91
CA MET A 100 -7.48 -6.01 -3.81
C MET A 100 -6.45 -6.64 -2.86
N GLU A 101 -6.58 -7.93 -2.56
CA GLU A 101 -5.59 -8.67 -1.76
C GLU A 101 -4.27 -8.79 -2.50
N GLU A 102 -4.29 -9.07 -3.81
CA GLU A 102 -3.10 -9.12 -4.66
C GLU A 102 -2.40 -7.76 -4.76
N TYR A 103 -3.16 -6.68 -4.93
CA TYR A 103 -2.61 -5.31 -4.95
C TYR A 103 -1.93 -4.96 -3.61
N LYS A 104 -2.57 -5.29 -2.48
CA LYS A 104 -1.98 -5.09 -1.14
C LYS A 104 -0.71 -5.94 -0.96
N ALA A 105 -0.72 -7.19 -1.44
CA ALA A 105 0.45 -8.06 -1.37
C ALA A 105 1.61 -7.56 -2.25
N LYS A 106 1.33 -7.10 -3.47
CA LYS A 106 2.33 -6.55 -4.39
C LYS A 106 2.96 -5.27 -3.82
N THR A 107 2.14 -4.34 -3.35
CA THR A 107 2.63 -3.09 -2.74
C THR A 107 3.46 -3.34 -1.47
N ALA A 108 3.12 -4.38 -0.68
CA ALA A 108 3.94 -4.78 0.46
C ALA A 108 5.30 -5.36 0.03
N LYS A 109 5.31 -6.23 -0.98
CA LYS A 109 6.54 -6.82 -1.55
C LYS A 109 7.45 -5.76 -2.15
N ASP A 110 6.91 -4.80 -2.89
CA ASP A 110 7.70 -3.71 -3.50
C ASP A 110 8.37 -2.84 -2.43
N LYS A 111 7.66 -2.54 -1.33
CA LYS A 111 8.21 -1.81 -0.18
C LYS A 111 9.31 -2.60 0.52
N GLU A 112 9.15 -3.91 0.66
CA GLU A 112 10.15 -4.78 1.27
C GLU A 112 11.41 -4.92 0.41
N GLN A 113 11.25 -5.14 -0.90
CA GLN A 113 12.36 -5.20 -1.85
C GLN A 113 13.14 -3.89 -1.89
N LYS A 114 12.45 -2.74 -1.88
CA LYS A 114 13.10 -1.43 -1.82
C LYS A 114 13.96 -1.28 -0.56
N LYS A 115 13.42 -1.66 0.61
CA LYS A 115 14.17 -1.61 1.89
C LYS A 115 15.36 -2.56 1.90
N LYS A 116 15.23 -3.74 1.29
CA LYS A 116 16.31 -4.72 1.18
C LYS A 116 17.45 -4.17 0.31
N LYS A 117 17.13 -3.64 -0.88
CA LYS A 117 18.09 -3.03 -1.78
C LYS A 117 18.86 -1.87 -1.10
N GLU A 118 18.15 -0.98 -0.41
CA GLU A 118 18.78 0.14 0.31
C GLU A 118 19.77 -0.33 1.40
N ARG A 119 19.45 -1.42 2.11
CA ARG A 119 20.36 -2.02 3.11
C ARG A 119 21.58 -2.66 2.46
N GLU A 120 21.40 -3.31 1.31
CA GLU A 120 22.49 -3.94 0.55
C GLU A 120 23.44 -2.87 0.00
N ASP A 121 22.91 -1.80 -0.59
CA ASP A 121 23.68 -0.67 -1.11
C ASP A 121 24.48 0.03 0.01
N LYS A 122 23.86 0.24 1.19
CA LYS A 122 24.54 0.81 2.36
C LYS A 122 25.70 -0.07 2.84
N LYS A 123 25.47 -1.38 2.93
CA LYS A 123 26.50 -2.34 3.36
C LYS A 123 27.67 -2.39 2.36
N MET A 124 27.37 -2.35 1.06
CA MET A 124 28.39 -2.29 0.01
C MET A 124 29.22 -1.01 0.10
N GLY A 125 28.58 0.14 0.34
CA GLY A 125 29.27 1.42 0.53
C GLY A 125 30.22 1.41 1.72
N GLU A 126 29.80 0.86 2.86
CA GLU A 126 30.65 0.71 4.05
C GLU A 126 31.86 -0.21 3.79
N GLU A 127 31.67 -1.30 3.05
CA GLU A 127 32.77 -2.23 2.74
C GLU A 127 33.81 -1.62 1.80
N ILE A 128 33.38 -0.89 0.76
CA ILE A 128 34.27 -0.16 -0.14
C ILE A 128 35.06 0.90 0.63
N GLY A 129 34.38 1.66 1.51
CA GLY A 129 35.03 2.65 2.37
C GLY A 129 36.10 2.03 3.27
N LYS A 130 35.81 0.88 3.88
CA LYS A 130 36.77 0.15 4.72
C LYS A 130 37.99 -0.32 3.92
N LYS A 131 37.79 -0.93 2.74
CA LYS A 131 38.89 -1.40 1.89
C LYS A 131 39.79 -0.27 1.40
N ALA A 132 39.21 0.89 1.04
CA ALA A 132 39.99 2.06 0.62
C ALA A 132 40.89 2.58 1.75
N MET A 133 40.35 2.66 2.98
CA MET A 133 41.12 3.07 4.16
C MET A 133 42.24 2.08 4.51
N GLU A 134 41.96 0.78 4.44
CA GLU A 134 42.96 -0.27 4.69
C GLU A 134 44.10 -0.25 3.66
N GLY A 135 43.80 0.04 2.40
CA GLY A 135 44.79 0.23 1.35
C GLY A 135 45.73 1.42 1.62
N LEU A 136 45.21 2.54 2.12
CA LEU A 136 46.02 3.70 2.51
C LEU A 136 46.88 3.45 3.75
N VAL A 137 46.34 2.74 4.74
CA VAL A 137 47.10 2.36 5.94
C VAL A 137 48.22 1.38 5.60
N SER A 138 47.94 0.40 4.73
CA SER A 138 48.94 -0.57 4.28
C SER A 138 50.02 0.06 3.38
N LYS A 139 49.64 1.06 2.58
CA LYS A 139 50.60 1.84 1.77
C LYS A 139 51.53 2.66 2.66
N ARG A 140 50.99 3.37 3.68
CA ARG A 140 51.81 4.04 4.70
C ARG A 140 52.75 3.09 5.43
N LYS A 141 52.27 1.90 5.83
CA LYS A 141 53.10 0.88 6.49
C LYS A 141 54.23 0.33 5.62
N ARG A 142 54.12 0.43 4.29
CA ARG A 142 55.17 0.04 3.34
C ARG A 142 56.15 1.18 3.06
N GLU A 143 55.69 2.42 3.12
CA GLU A 143 56.53 3.62 2.99
C GLU A 143 57.31 3.91 4.29
N GLU A 144 56.77 3.51 5.45
CA GLU A 144 57.44 3.61 6.77
C GLU A 144 58.50 2.52 7.01
N SER A 145 58.67 1.56 6.08
CA SER A 145 59.78 0.58 6.10
C SER A 145 60.86 0.86 5.05
N SER A 146 60.83 2.02 4.39
CA SER A 146 61.90 2.48 3.50
C SER A 146 62.15 3.98 3.65
N THR A 147 62.68 4.35 4.81
CA THR A 147 63.36 5.64 5.00
C THR A 147 64.50 5.41 5.98
N ASP A 148 65.66 5.06 5.43
CA ASP A 148 66.94 5.44 6.01
C ASP A 148 67.28 6.84 5.45
N ASP A 149 67.40 7.79 6.38
CA ASP A 149 68.16 9.04 6.43
C ASP A 149 68.52 9.79 5.14
N ASP A 150 68.13 11.08 5.07
CA ASP A 150 69.05 12.16 4.68
C ASP A 150 68.59 13.51 5.27
N GLU A 151 69.50 14.16 5.98
CA GLU A 151 69.30 15.38 6.76
C GLU A 151 69.68 16.66 5.97
N CYS A 152 69.01 17.76 6.35
CA CYS A 152 69.45 19.16 6.32
C CYS A 152 69.32 19.95 5.00
N THR A 153 68.47 20.99 5.00
CA THR A 153 68.96 22.38 5.10
C THR A 153 67.80 23.36 5.30
N SER A 154 67.92 24.15 6.37
CA SER A 154 67.16 25.38 6.62
C SER A 154 67.39 26.37 5.49
N ASN A 155 66.33 27.02 5.01
CA ASN A 155 66.40 28.42 4.58
C ASN A 155 65.11 29.09 5.02
N ASP A 156 65.24 29.89 6.08
CA ASP A 156 64.38 31.02 6.37
C ASP A 156 64.51 32.00 5.20
N ASP A 157 63.42 32.27 4.49
CA ASP A 157 63.29 33.48 3.70
C ASP A 157 61.90 34.07 3.96
N ASP A 158 61.92 35.04 4.86
CA ASP A 158 60.92 36.09 5.08
C ASP A 158 60.68 36.82 3.75
N TYR A 159 59.43 36.84 3.26
CA TYR A 159 58.95 37.97 2.47
C TYR A 159 57.48 38.29 2.78
N ASP A 160 57.32 39.55 3.17
CA ASP A 160 56.19 40.25 3.72
C ASP A 160 55.13 40.63 2.66
N SER A 161 53.89 40.74 3.15
CA SER A 161 52.72 41.46 2.60
C SER A 161 52.14 40.92 1.28
N GLU A 162 50.83 40.74 1.13
CA GLU A 162 49.77 41.68 1.49
C GLU A 162 48.39 41.01 1.57
N SER A 163 47.62 41.50 2.54
CA SER A 163 46.25 41.13 2.82
C SER A 163 45.31 41.66 1.74
N THR A 164 44.49 40.79 1.14
CA THR A 164 43.16 41.19 0.64
C THR A 164 42.09 40.24 1.15
N SER A 165 41.44 40.70 2.22
CA SER A 165 40.13 40.24 2.62
C SER A 165 39.13 40.59 1.51
N THR A 166 38.50 39.59 0.88
CA THR A 166 37.22 39.83 0.21
C THR A 166 36.14 39.02 0.90
N SER A 167 35.37 39.79 1.65
CA SER A 167 34.06 39.57 2.22
C SER A 167 33.00 39.03 1.25
N GLY A 168 32.05 38.28 1.81
CA GLY A 168 30.68 38.15 1.30
C GLY A 168 30.49 37.00 0.33
N SER A 169 29.37 36.29 0.30
CA SER A 169 28.11 36.39 1.01
C SER A 169 27.31 35.12 0.66
N GLY A 170 26.39 34.71 1.53
CA GLY A 170 25.73 33.42 1.44
C GLY A 170 24.95 33.17 0.15
N PHE A 171 25.08 31.95 -0.37
CA PHE A 171 24.14 31.42 -1.34
C PHE A 171 22.82 31.11 -0.63
N LYS A 172 21.86 32.02 -0.79
CA LYS A 172 20.49 31.89 -0.29
C LYS A 172 19.83 30.66 -0.93
N ARG A 173 19.29 29.81 -0.06
CA ARG A 173 18.12 28.98 -0.35
C ARG A 173 17.01 29.90 -0.86
N GLY A 174 16.62 29.74 -2.11
CA GLY A 174 15.36 30.26 -2.62
C GLY A 174 14.23 29.36 -2.13
N GLU A 175 13.53 29.81 -1.10
CA GLU A 175 12.21 29.33 -0.74
C GLU A 175 11.23 29.72 -1.86
N TYR A 176 10.62 28.74 -2.53
CA TYR A 176 9.35 28.98 -3.21
C TYR A 176 8.25 28.48 -2.28
N SER A 177 7.68 29.41 -1.51
CA SER A 177 6.40 29.20 -0.84
C SER A 177 5.29 29.32 -1.88
N TYR A 178 4.61 28.22 -2.18
CA TYR A 178 3.26 28.28 -2.73
C TYR A 178 2.30 27.90 -1.61
N HIS A 179 1.84 28.92 -0.87
CA HIS A 179 0.53 28.86 -0.25
C HIS A 179 -0.44 29.43 -1.28
N ASP A 180 -1.26 28.58 -1.90
CA ASP A 180 -2.62 28.99 -2.22
C ASP A 180 -3.57 27.80 -2.20
N THR A 181 -4.64 28.04 -1.46
CA THR A 181 -5.85 27.27 -1.31
C THR A 181 -6.57 27.10 -2.64
N GLY A 182 -6.91 25.87 -3.02
CA GLY A 182 -7.71 25.65 -4.21
C GLY A 182 -8.11 24.19 -4.38
N CYS A 183 -9.16 23.76 -3.68
CA CYS A 183 -9.97 22.63 -4.12
C CYS A 183 -10.55 22.95 -5.52
N PRO A 184 -10.33 22.12 -6.55
CA PRO A 184 -11.27 22.04 -7.65
C PRO A 184 -12.35 21.04 -7.25
N ALA A 185 -13.50 21.61 -6.93
CA ALA A 185 -14.77 20.94 -6.84
C ALA A 185 -15.12 20.23 -8.16
N ILE A 186 -15.92 19.16 -8.02
CA ILE A 186 -16.96 18.73 -8.97
C ILE A 186 -16.47 18.21 -10.33
N TRP A 187 -16.50 16.87 -10.45
CA TRP A 187 -17.00 16.23 -11.67
C TRP A 187 -18.23 15.42 -11.30
N LEU A 188 -19.37 16.11 -11.25
CA LEU A 188 -20.67 15.53 -11.52
C LEU A 188 -20.76 15.33 -13.04
N LEU A 189 -20.86 14.10 -13.49
CA LEU A 189 -21.43 13.78 -14.80
C LEU A 189 -22.32 12.55 -14.64
N ASN A 190 -23.57 12.83 -14.28
CA ASN A 190 -24.72 12.10 -14.77
C ASN A 190 -24.97 12.58 -16.21
N ILE A 191 -24.89 11.67 -17.18
CA ILE A 191 -25.90 11.45 -18.23
C ILE A 191 -25.99 9.93 -18.38
#